data_AF-A0A0W0YW99-F1
#
_entry.id   AF-A0A0W0YW99-F1
#
_cell.length_a   1.000
_cell.length_b   1.000
_cell.length_c   1.000
_cell.angle_alpha   90.00
_cell.angle_beta   90.00
_cell.angle_gamma   90.00
#
_symmetry.space_group_name_H-M   'P 1'
#
loop_
_entity.id
_entity.type
_entity.pdbx_description
1 polymer ?
#
loop_
_entity_poly.entity_id
_entity_poly.type
_entity_poly.pdbx_seq_one_letter_code
_entity_poly.pdbx_strand_id
1 'polypeptide(L)'
;MAGGNDESTLGLLDIDHSLLFQASDFVLDDARASRIAALKLKIDENRTISDDMKAAMKKLADMLNFSLLDYLTQKKIRHVSLFTDMTFKDEDIQERQALVLLLEVLDFIVHDVITPNDLFWNMTAESKQDQPSDMDIFKSFKGKQRHEISEENPFLQKIAAKYPQAHKAIMETEPGFYQNKNNLPGCAFKAVDKPLPETKNTFLIQSQLTKTLAEILTNSKGYTHSKAIMLEHMLANLGRFKNILVVDDNPEVISNVQIIKQKRAHNKSDHITINYLHITEPNRIKQDSKILRTMKRGAQKVSGIFTSPFSSRTPSPSSSPPKTRGKHEETDIQLPSPGKF
;
A
#
# COMPACT_ATOMS: atom_id res chain seq x y z
N MET A 1 -11.42 -33.14 -4.19
CA MET A 1 -10.57 -32.45 -3.21
C MET A 1 -11.29 -31.19 -2.76
N ALA A 2 -11.73 -31.12 -1.51
CA ALA A 2 -12.42 -29.95 -0.99
C ALA A 2 -11.38 -28.84 -0.76
N GLY A 3 -11.33 -27.86 -1.67
CA GLY A 3 -10.46 -26.70 -1.56
C GLY A 3 -10.95 -25.81 -0.42
N GLY A 4 -10.41 -26.05 0.78
CA GLY A 4 -10.58 -25.17 1.93
C GLY A 4 -10.35 -23.72 1.51
N ASN A 5 -11.20 -22.81 1.97
CA ASN A 5 -11.01 -21.38 1.75
C ASN A 5 -9.68 -21.01 2.40
N ASP A 6 -8.66 -20.80 1.59
CA ASP A 6 -7.34 -20.44 2.08
C ASP A 6 -7.29 -18.93 2.37
N GLU A 7 -8.04 -18.51 3.38
CA GLU A 7 -8.00 -17.15 3.94
C GLU A 7 -6.59 -16.76 4.45
N SER A 8 -5.64 -17.70 4.44
CA SER A 8 -4.26 -17.48 4.82
C SER A 8 -3.36 -17.02 3.67
N THR A 9 -3.91 -16.87 2.45
CA THR A 9 -3.17 -16.32 1.30
C THR A 9 -3.30 -14.79 1.17
N LEU A 10 -2.15 -14.11 1.09
CA LEU A 10 -2.03 -12.68 0.76
C LEU A 10 -1.41 -12.50 -0.62
N GLY A 11 -2.10 -11.77 -1.51
CA GLY A 11 -1.55 -11.34 -2.80
C GLY A 11 -0.81 -10.01 -2.69
N LEU A 12 0.44 -9.95 -3.12
CA LEU A 12 1.19 -8.71 -3.27
C LEU A 12 1.15 -8.32 -4.74
N LEU A 13 0.44 -7.25 -5.05
CA LEU A 13 0.18 -6.84 -6.42
C LEU A 13 1.07 -5.65 -6.75
N ASP A 14 1.93 -5.80 -7.75
CA ASP A 14 2.54 -4.66 -8.38
C ASP A 14 1.47 -3.77 -9.01
N ILE A 15 1.52 -2.49 -8.70
CA ILE A 15 0.61 -1.49 -9.27
C ILE A 15 1.33 -0.54 -10.21
N ASP A 16 2.65 -0.68 -10.35
CA ASP A 16 3.43 0.15 -11.26
C ASP A 16 3.33 -0.40 -12.71
N HIS A 17 3.43 0.53 -13.67
CA HIS A 17 3.78 0.33 -15.07
C HIS A 17 2.96 -0.56 -16.04
N SER A 18 2.15 -1.53 -15.63
CA SER A 18 1.12 -2.16 -16.51
C SER A 18 0.35 -3.33 -15.88
N LEU A 19 0.74 -3.81 -14.70
CA LEU A 19 0.27 -5.11 -14.24
C LEU A 19 -1.22 -5.15 -13.91
N LEU A 20 -1.66 -4.22 -13.05
CA LEU A 20 -3.07 -4.00 -12.77
C LEU A 20 -3.80 -3.26 -13.90
N PHE A 21 -3.09 -2.79 -14.92
CA PHE A 21 -3.65 -1.96 -15.97
C PHE A 21 -3.56 -2.60 -17.36
N GLN A 22 -4.68 -3.12 -17.88
CA GLN A 22 -4.76 -3.63 -19.24
C GLN A 22 -4.78 -2.50 -20.27
N ALA A 23 -4.04 -2.67 -21.37
CA ALA A 23 -3.99 -1.67 -22.41
C ALA A 23 -5.35 -1.46 -23.10
N SER A 24 -5.68 -0.19 -23.37
CA SER A 24 -6.91 0.23 -24.06
C SER A 24 -6.98 -0.24 -25.51
N ASP A 25 -5.85 -0.65 -26.09
CA ASP A 25 -5.74 -0.99 -27.51
C ASP A 25 -6.25 -2.40 -27.82
N PHE A 26 -6.57 -3.19 -26.79
CA PHE A 26 -7.35 -4.40 -26.96
C PHE A 26 -8.81 -4.03 -27.20
N VAL A 27 -9.35 -4.46 -28.33
CA VAL A 27 -10.79 -4.43 -28.62
C VAL A 27 -11.52 -4.93 -27.38
N LEU A 28 -12.28 -4.05 -26.74
CA LEU A 28 -13.13 -4.43 -25.61
C LEU A 28 -14.08 -5.50 -26.13
N ASP A 29 -13.95 -6.73 -25.64
CA ASP A 29 -15.03 -7.68 -25.82
C ASP A 29 -16.27 -7.18 -25.05
N ASP A 30 -17.45 -7.60 -25.50
CA ASP A 30 -18.72 -7.17 -24.90
C ASP A 30 -18.81 -7.52 -23.41
N ALA A 31 -18.10 -8.58 -22.99
CA ALA A 31 -18.04 -9.01 -21.60
C ALA A 31 -17.29 -8.00 -20.71
N ARG A 32 -16.11 -7.53 -21.14
CA ARG A 32 -15.32 -6.52 -20.42
C ARG A 32 -16.07 -5.19 -20.38
N ALA A 33 -16.67 -4.76 -21.51
CA ALA A 33 -17.46 -3.53 -21.56
C ALA A 33 -18.64 -3.57 -20.57
N SER A 34 -19.37 -4.69 -20.54
CA SER A 34 -20.50 -4.90 -19.62
C SER A 34 -20.06 -4.85 -18.15
N ARG A 35 -18.89 -5.43 -17.82
CA ARG A 35 -18.34 -5.42 -16.47
C ARG A 35 -17.90 -4.04 -16.02
N ILE A 36 -17.23 -3.29 -16.90
CA ILE A 36 -16.86 -1.89 -16.65
C ILE A 36 -18.13 -1.07 -16.39
N ALA A 37 -19.18 -1.23 -17.21
CA ALA A 37 -20.43 -0.52 -17.02
C ALA A 37 -21.08 -0.85 -15.67
N ALA A 38 -21.15 -2.14 -15.30
CA ALA A 38 -21.67 -2.56 -14.01
C ALA A 38 -20.85 -2.02 -12.83
N LEU A 39 -19.52 -1.99 -12.95
CA LEU A 39 -18.64 -1.42 -11.95
C LEU A 39 -18.84 0.10 -11.78
N LYS A 40 -18.98 0.83 -12.90
CA LYS A 40 -19.26 2.27 -12.89
C LYS A 40 -20.60 2.58 -12.20
N LEU A 41 -21.62 1.74 -12.40
CA LEU A 41 -22.89 1.86 -11.70
C LEU A 41 -22.73 1.67 -10.19
N LYS A 42 -22.01 0.62 -9.74
CA LYS A 42 -21.70 0.41 -8.32
C LYS A 42 -20.96 1.60 -7.69
N ILE A 43 -20.03 2.21 -8.42
CA ILE A 43 -19.32 3.42 -7.99
C ILE A 43 -20.30 4.58 -7.77
N ASP A 44 -21.25 4.78 -8.70
CA ASP A 44 -22.24 5.85 -8.61
C ASP A 44 -23.19 5.68 -7.43
N GLU A 45 -23.61 4.44 -7.15
CA GLU A 45 -24.51 4.08 -6.04
C GLU A 45 -23.89 4.34 -4.66
N ASN A 46 -22.55 4.38 -4.54
CA ASN A 46 -21.89 4.63 -3.27
C ASN A 46 -21.99 6.12 -2.88
N ARG A 47 -22.89 6.45 -1.95
CA ARG A 47 -23.13 7.84 -1.50
C ARG A 47 -22.07 8.40 -0.57
N THR A 48 -21.15 7.58 -0.07
CA THR A 48 -20.12 8.00 0.90
C THR A 48 -18.83 8.50 0.24
N ILE A 49 -18.63 8.16 -1.04
CA ILE A 49 -17.46 8.55 -1.83
C ILE A 49 -17.74 9.89 -2.52
N SER A 50 -16.77 10.82 -2.47
CA SER A 50 -16.88 12.12 -3.15
C SER A 50 -16.91 11.99 -4.67
N ASP A 51 -17.50 12.97 -5.36
CA ASP A 51 -17.63 12.93 -6.83
C ASP A 51 -16.27 12.91 -7.54
N ASP A 52 -15.28 13.65 -7.02
CA ASP A 52 -13.91 13.63 -7.55
C ASP A 52 -13.28 12.24 -7.46
N MET A 53 -13.49 11.56 -6.32
CA MET A 53 -12.98 10.22 -6.11
C MET A 53 -13.72 9.20 -7.01
N LYS A 54 -15.04 9.34 -7.17
CA LYS A 54 -15.80 8.53 -8.14
C LYS A 54 -15.28 8.71 -9.55
N ALA A 55 -14.99 9.94 -9.97
CA ALA A 55 -14.43 10.22 -11.29
C ALA A 55 -13.06 9.53 -11.48
N ALA A 56 -12.18 9.59 -10.48
CA ALA A 56 -10.90 8.89 -10.48
C ALA A 56 -11.08 7.36 -10.57
N MET A 57 -11.95 6.78 -9.75
CA MET A 57 -12.28 5.34 -9.76
C MET A 57 -12.82 4.88 -11.12
N LYS A 58 -13.75 5.64 -11.73
CA LYS A 58 -14.31 5.30 -13.04
C LYS A 58 -13.25 5.28 -14.14
N LYS A 59 -12.28 6.19 -14.07
CA LYS A 59 -11.16 6.21 -15.00
C LYS A 59 -10.22 5.02 -14.81
N LEU A 60 -9.94 4.66 -13.56
CA LEU A 60 -9.14 3.47 -13.25
C LEU A 60 -9.84 2.18 -13.67
N ALA A 61 -11.17 2.10 -13.53
CA ALA A 61 -11.98 0.95 -13.94
C ALA A 61 -11.78 0.59 -15.42
N ASP A 62 -11.65 1.59 -16.29
CA ASP A 62 -11.40 1.38 -17.72
C ASP A 62 -10.03 0.75 -17.98
N MET A 63 -9.07 1.01 -17.09
CA MET A 63 -7.71 0.53 -17.20
C MET A 63 -7.51 -0.82 -16.52
N LEU A 64 -8.38 -1.30 -15.63
CA LEU A 64 -8.12 -2.52 -14.85
C LEU A 64 -7.87 -3.79 -15.69
N ASN A 65 -6.92 -4.61 -15.23
CA ASN A 65 -6.65 -5.95 -15.72
C ASN A 65 -7.61 -6.97 -15.08
N PHE A 66 -8.83 -7.04 -15.60
CA PHE A 66 -9.86 -7.96 -15.09
C PHE A 66 -9.46 -9.43 -15.16
N SER A 67 -8.61 -9.83 -16.12
CA SER A 67 -8.13 -11.21 -16.23
C SER A 67 -7.31 -11.63 -14.99
N LEU A 68 -6.44 -10.74 -14.51
CA LEU A 68 -5.70 -10.98 -13.26
C LEU A 68 -6.65 -11.00 -12.06
N LEU A 69 -7.57 -10.04 -11.96
CA LEU A 69 -8.53 -9.98 -10.84
C LEU A 69 -9.45 -11.21 -10.79
N ASP A 70 -9.84 -11.73 -11.96
CA ASP A 70 -10.61 -12.98 -12.09
C ASP A 70 -9.79 -14.19 -11.68
N TYR A 71 -8.53 -14.24 -12.10
CA TYR A 71 -7.63 -15.31 -11.68
C TYR A 71 -7.51 -15.35 -10.15
N LEU A 72 -7.25 -14.20 -9.51
CA LEU A 72 -7.18 -14.10 -8.04
C LEU A 72 -8.51 -14.52 -7.39
N THR A 73 -9.64 -14.07 -7.96
CA THR A 73 -11.00 -14.48 -7.57
C THR A 73 -11.19 -15.99 -7.59
N GLN A 74 -10.88 -16.62 -8.72
CA GLN A 74 -11.05 -18.06 -8.91
C GLN A 74 -10.14 -18.86 -7.98
N LYS A 75 -8.96 -18.31 -7.63
CA LYS A 75 -8.04 -18.87 -6.64
C LYS A 75 -8.40 -18.52 -5.20
N LYS A 76 -9.51 -17.81 -4.97
CA LYS A 76 -9.98 -17.34 -3.65
C LYS A 76 -8.97 -16.44 -2.93
N ILE A 77 -8.11 -15.75 -3.68
CA ILE A 77 -7.14 -14.77 -3.15
C ILE A 77 -7.83 -13.41 -3.12
N ARG A 78 -8.38 -13.06 -1.96
CA ARG A 78 -9.14 -11.82 -1.72
C ARG A 78 -8.38 -10.79 -0.91
N HIS A 79 -7.48 -11.25 -0.05
CA HIS A 79 -6.60 -10.39 0.72
C HIS A 79 -5.43 -9.96 -0.15
N VAL A 80 -5.28 -8.65 -0.34
CA VAL A 80 -4.22 -8.08 -1.16
C VAL A 80 -3.53 -6.92 -0.47
N SER A 81 -2.25 -6.73 -0.78
CA SER A 81 -1.51 -5.50 -0.50
C SER A 81 -0.92 -4.99 -1.81
N LEU A 82 -0.88 -3.68 -1.97
CA LEU A 82 -0.37 -3.05 -3.18
C LEU A 82 1.10 -2.72 -3.00
N PHE A 83 1.96 -3.15 -3.93
CA PHE A 83 3.38 -2.85 -3.94
C PHE A 83 3.65 -1.76 -4.98
N THR A 84 4.22 -0.64 -4.55
CA THR A 84 4.57 0.46 -5.46
C THR A 84 5.87 1.14 -5.06
N ASP A 85 6.67 1.49 -6.05
CA ASP A 85 7.89 2.28 -5.93
C ASP A 85 7.60 3.79 -6.00
N MET A 86 6.38 4.22 -5.65
CA MET A 86 5.96 5.62 -5.78
C MET A 86 6.73 6.58 -4.87
N THR A 87 6.82 7.82 -5.33
CA THR A 87 7.09 9.01 -4.51
C THR A 87 5.76 9.69 -4.20
N PHE A 88 5.64 10.36 -3.06
CA PHE A 88 4.38 10.94 -2.59
C PHE A 88 4.09 12.29 -3.25
N LYS A 89 3.62 12.25 -4.49
CA LYS A 89 2.95 13.37 -5.15
C LYS A 89 1.44 13.27 -4.92
N ASP A 90 0.76 14.41 -4.84
CA ASP A 90 -0.68 14.47 -4.61
C ASP A 90 -1.47 13.60 -5.60
N GLU A 91 -1.15 13.69 -6.90
CA GLU A 91 -1.88 12.94 -7.92
C GLU A 91 -1.64 11.44 -7.79
N ASP A 92 -0.40 11.05 -7.44
CA ASP A 92 -0.05 9.66 -7.24
C ASP A 92 -0.81 9.10 -6.02
N ILE A 93 -0.87 9.83 -4.90
CA ILE A 93 -1.61 9.42 -3.69
C ILE A 93 -3.10 9.25 -3.99
N GLN A 94 -3.72 10.25 -4.63
CA GLN A 94 -5.15 10.22 -4.99
C GLN A 94 -5.47 9.04 -5.91
N GLU A 95 -4.61 8.77 -6.89
CA GLU A 95 -4.77 7.61 -7.78
C GLU A 95 -4.74 6.30 -6.99
N ARG A 96 -3.84 6.16 -6.00
CA ARG A 96 -3.75 4.95 -5.18
C ARG A 96 -4.94 4.82 -4.22
N GLN A 97 -5.42 5.90 -3.62
CA GLN A 97 -6.65 5.91 -2.83
C GLN A 97 -7.85 5.44 -3.65
N ALA A 98 -8.00 5.97 -4.87
CA ALA A 98 -9.06 5.56 -5.79
C ALA A 98 -8.96 4.08 -6.16
N LEU A 99 -7.74 3.57 -6.38
CA LEU A 99 -7.50 2.16 -6.68
C LEU A 99 -7.87 1.25 -5.50
N VAL A 100 -7.53 1.64 -4.26
CA VAL A 100 -7.91 0.89 -3.05
C VAL A 100 -9.43 0.75 -2.98
N LEU A 101 -10.16 1.86 -3.05
CA LEU A 101 -11.63 1.86 -3.02
C LEU A 101 -12.23 1.04 -4.17
N LEU A 102 -11.62 1.10 -5.35
CA LEU A 102 -12.10 0.37 -6.52
C LEU A 102 -11.95 -1.14 -6.35
N LEU A 103 -10.83 -1.61 -5.78
CA LEU A 103 -10.61 -3.01 -5.47
C LEU A 103 -11.59 -3.50 -4.37
N GLU A 104 -11.91 -2.66 -3.39
CA GLU A 104 -12.91 -2.97 -2.35
C GLU A 104 -14.33 -3.12 -2.95
N VAL A 105 -14.71 -2.29 -3.92
CA VAL A 105 -15.98 -2.46 -4.68
C VAL A 105 -16.01 -3.77 -5.49
N LEU A 106 -14.84 -4.33 -5.79
CA LEU A 106 -14.67 -5.65 -6.44
C LEU A 106 -14.49 -6.80 -5.42
N ASP A 107 -14.87 -6.57 -4.17
CA ASP A 107 -14.85 -7.55 -3.07
C ASP A 107 -13.44 -8.01 -2.67
N PHE A 108 -12.39 -7.24 -2.97
CA PHE A 108 -11.05 -7.46 -2.40
C PHE A 108 -10.91 -6.77 -1.04
N ILE A 109 -10.05 -7.33 -0.19
CA ILE A 109 -9.67 -6.74 1.10
C ILE A 109 -8.25 -6.23 0.95
N VAL A 110 -8.12 -4.92 0.78
CA VAL A 110 -6.82 -4.26 0.65
C VAL A 110 -6.28 -3.94 2.04
N HIS A 111 -5.17 -4.55 2.43
CA HIS A 111 -4.58 -4.33 3.75
C HIS A 111 -3.75 -3.06 3.80
N ASP A 112 -2.85 -2.89 2.83
CA ASP A 112 -1.84 -1.85 2.83
C ASP A 112 -1.42 -1.46 1.40
N VAL A 113 -0.98 -0.21 1.26
CA VAL A 113 -0.20 0.28 0.11
C VAL A 113 1.24 0.40 0.58
N ILE A 114 2.05 -0.59 0.22
CA ILE A 114 3.43 -0.77 0.69
C ILE A 114 4.37 -0.06 -0.27
N THR A 115 5.24 0.77 0.29
CA THR A 115 6.17 1.60 -0.47
C THR A 115 7.59 1.53 0.11
N PRO A 116 8.64 1.87 -0.65
CA PRO A 116 10.00 1.95 -0.10
C PRO A 116 10.11 2.93 1.08
N ASN A 117 9.21 3.92 1.12
CA ASN A 117 9.20 4.93 2.18
C ASN A 117 8.90 4.33 3.56
N ASP A 118 8.12 3.24 3.64
CA ASP A 118 7.72 2.61 4.90
C ASP A 118 8.92 2.24 5.78
N LEU A 119 10.05 1.90 5.15
CA LEU A 119 11.28 1.46 5.83
C LEU A 119 11.89 2.53 6.74
N PHE A 120 11.76 3.80 6.37
CA PHE A 120 12.46 4.92 7.01
C PHE A 120 11.54 6.08 7.39
N TRP A 121 10.23 5.95 7.16
CA TRP A 121 9.28 7.05 7.30
C TRP A 121 9.32 7.68 8.69
N ASN A 122 9.11 6.89 9.75
CA ASN A 122 9.07 7.45 11.10
C ASN A 122 10.46 7.74 11.68
N MET A 123 11.53 7.14 11.13
CA MET A 123 12.92 7.49 11.49
C MET A 123 13.35 8.86 10.96
N THR A 124 12.62 9.39 9.98
CA THR A 124 12.87 10.71 9.37
C THR A 124 11.79 11.74 9.73
N ALA A 125 10.72 11.34 10.41
CA ALA A 125 9.57 12.18 10.69
C ALA A 125 9.73 13.13 11.90
N GLU A 126 10.71 12.93 12.78
CA GLU A 126 10.88 13.70 14.02
C GLU A 126 11.54 15.08 13.81
N SER A 127 12.13 15.34 12.63
CA SER A 127 12.85 16.59 12.32
C SER A 127 11.97 17.74 11.83
N LYS A 128 10.65 17.74 12.11
CA LYS A 128 9.63 18.62 11.49
C LYS A 128 9.94 20.12 11.54
N GLN A 129 10.87 20.56 12.37
CA GLN A 129 11.26 21.96 12.51
C GLN A 129 12.31 22.46 11.48
N ASP A 130 13.06 21.59 10.78
CA ASP A 130 14.18 22.01 9.91
C ASP A 130 14.11 21.49 8.46
N GLN A 131 13.02 21.81 7.75
CA GLN A 131 12.82 21.38 6.35
C GLN A 131 13.87 21.85 5.31
N PRO A 132 14.45 23.07 5.39
CA PRO A 132 15.45 23.51 4.42
C PRO A 132 16.64 22.55 4.33
N SER A 133 17.01 21.93 5.45
CA SER A 133 18.15 21.02 5.51
C SER A 133 17.90 19.66 4.85
N ASP A 134 16.64 19.18 4.72
CA ASP A 134 16.36 17.92 4.01
C ASP A 134 16.57 18.03 2.51
N MET A 135 16.19 19.18 1.94
CA MET A 135 16.49 19.45 0.54
C MET A 135 17.98 19.53 0.29
N ASP A 136 18.77 20.05 1.23
CA ASP A 136 20.22 20.14 1.07
C ASP A 136 20.90 18.78 1.22
N ILE A 137 20.37 17.91 2.07
CA ILE A 137 20.77 16.50 2.16
C ILE A 137 20.45 15.81 0.83
N PHE A 138 19.21 15.90 0.35
CA PHE A 138 18.79 15.27 -0.90
C PHE A 138 19.57 15.82 -2.11
N LYS A 139 19.76 17.14 -2.22
CA LYS A 139 20.56 17.75 -3.30
C LYS A 139 22.03 17.34 -3.28
N SER A 140 22.56 16.95 -2.12
CA SER A 140 23.93 16.41 -2.04
C SER A 140 24.04 14.98 -2.54
N PHE A 141 22.91 14.28 -2.68
CA PHE A 141 22.85 13.00 -3.35
C PHE A 141 22.94 13.17 -4.88
N LYS A 142 24.17 13.27 -5.40
CA LYS A 142 24.44 13.39 -6.85
C LYS A 142 25.27 12.22 -7.39
N GLY A 143 24.83 11.68 -8.53
CA GLY A 143 25.66 10.82 -9.38
C GLY A 143 25.95 9.42 -8.83
N LYS A 144 27.19 8.94 -9.05
CA LYS A 144 27.64 7.56 -8.77
C LYS A 144 27.65 7.17 -7.28
N GLN A 145 27.49 8.12 -6.36
CA GLN A 145 27.39 7.87 -4.91
C GLN A 145 26.12 7.11 -4.49
N ARG A 146 25.21 6.83 -5.45
CA ARG A 146 23.96 6.08 -5.24
C ARG A 146 24.13 4.66 -4.71
N HIS A 147 25.29 4.05 -4.96
CA HIS A 147 25.50 2.62 -4.72
C HIS A 147 26.56 2.34 -3.66
N GLU A 148 27.22 3.37 -3.12
CA GLU A 148 28.39 3.17 -2.25
C GLU A 148 28.06 3.26 -0.76
N ILE A 149 28.05 2.05 -0.19
CA ILE A 149 28.30 1.58 1.17
C ILE A 149 29.51 2.14 1.93
N SER A 150 29.74 3.45 2.06
CA SER A 150 30.96 3.95 2.73
C SER A 150 30.71 5.02 3.80
N GLU A 151 31.44 4.95 4.91
CA GLU A 151 31.49 6.00 5.94
C GLU A 151 32.02 7.34 5.40
N GLU A 152 32.77 7.30 4.30
CA GLU A 152 33.28 8.48 3.60
C GLU A 152 32.21 9.12 2.70
N ASN A 153 31.05 8.48 2.51
CA ASN A 153 29.98 9.00 1.66
C ASN A 153 29.38 10.27 2.28
N PRO A 154 29.54 11.46 1.65
CA PRO A 154 29.09 12.72 2.24
C PRO A 154 27.58 12.77 2.48
N PHE A 155 26.80 12.02 1.68
CA PHE A 155 25.37 11.89 1.91
C PHE A 155 25.11 11.12 3.20
N LEU A 156 25.73 9.95 3.39
CA LEU A 156 25.54 9.14 4.61
C LEU A 156 26.04 9.84 5.86
N GLN A 157 27.11 10.62 5.79
CA GLN A 157 27.56 11.45 6.91
C GLN A 157 26.50 12.47 7.34
N LYS A 158 25.81 13.11 6.39
CA LYS A 158 24.70 14.01 6.71
C LYS A 158 23.49 13.27 7.26
N ILE A 159 23.22 12.06 6.77
CA ILE A 159 22.17 11.18 7.33
C ILE A 159 22.55 10.75 8.75
N ALA A 160 23.81 10.40 9.03
CA ALA A 160 24.28 10.06 10.37
C ALA A 160 24.09 11.22 11.34
N ALA A 161 24.41 12.45 10.89
CA ALA A 161 24.27 13.65 11.71
C ALA A 161 22.80 14.01 11.99
N LYS A 162 21.91 13.92 10.99
CA LYS A 162 20.51 14.36 11.13
C LYS A 162 19.54 13.24 11.54
N TYR A 163 19.76 12.02 11.06
CA TYR A 163 18.90 10.85 11.21
C TYR A 163 19.70 9.62 11.68
N PRO A 164 20.30 9.66 12.89
CA PRO A 164 21.20 8.62 13.36
C PRO A 164 20.55 7.22 13.36
N GLN A 165 19.25 7.12 13.64
CA GLN A 165 18.53 5.84 13.57
C GLN A 165 18.43 5.27 12.15
N ALA A 166 18.17 6.12 11.15
CA ALA A 166 18.13 5.70 9.75
C ALA A 166 19.52 5.32 9.25
N HIS A 167 20.56 6.06 9.64
CA HIS A 167 21.95 5.70 9.35
C HIS A 167 22.33 4.35 9.96
N LYS A 168 22.04 4.17 11.26
CA LYS A 168 22.27 2.90 11.98
C LYS A 168 21.62 1.72 11.25
N ALA A 169 20.35 1.89 10.85
CA ALA A 169 19.60 0.88 10.11
C ALA A 169 20.25 0.48 8.78
N ILE A 170 20.84 1.44 8.05
CA ILE A 170 21.55 1.19 6.79
C ILE A 170 22.87 0.45 7.04
N MET A 171 23.66 0.91 8.02
CA MET A 171 25.03 0.42 8.24
C MET A 171 25.07 -0.94 8.93
N GLU A 172 24.27 -1.14 9.96
CA GLU A 172 24.43 -2.30 10.83
C GLU A 172 23.62 -3.51 10.36
N THR A 173 22.67 -3.30 9.45
CA THR A 173 21.79 -4.34 8.92
C THR A 173 21.21 -5.27 10.00
N GLU A 174 20.94 -4.71 11.20
CA GLU A 174 20.67 -5.48 12.42
C GLU A 174 19.48 -6.44 12.20
N PRO A 175 19.52 -7.66 12.78
CA PRO A 175 18.43 -8.65 12.73
C PRO A 175 17.04 -8.14 13.21
N GLY A 176 16.94 -6.94 13.77
CA GLY A 176 15.69 -6.31 14.22
C GLY A 176 15.21 -5.13 13.39
N PHE A 177 15.92 -4.71 12.32
CA PHE A 177 15.57 -3.50 11.55
C PHE A 177 14.10 -3.50 11.11
N TYR A 178 13.64 -4.62 10.54
CA TYR A 178 12.26 -4.75 10.06
C TYR A 178 11.23 -4.89 11.18
N GLN A 179 11.63 -5.19 12.42
CA GLN A 179 10.74 -5.37 13.57
C GLN A 179 10.47 -4.04 14.29
N ASN A 180 10.95 -2.92 13.76
CA ASN A 180 10.66 -1.61 14.31
C ASN A 180 9.14 -1.35 14.22
N LYS A 181 8.47 -1.39 15.37
CA LYS A 181 7.02 -1.19 15.49
C LYS A 181 6.53 0.16 14.99
N ASN A 182 7.42 1.14 14.83
CA ASN A 182 7.07 2.44 14.29
C ASN A 182 7.00 2.41 12.76
N ASN A 183 7.81 1.59 12.08
CA ASN A 183 7.82 1.49 10.62
C ASN A 183 7.14 0.19 10.19
N LEU A 184 5.81 0.12 10.30
CA LEU A 184 5.06 -1.04 9.79
C LEU A 184 4.83 -0.91 8.27
N PRO A 185 4.59 -2.02 7.55
CA PRO A 185 4.19 -1.96 6.14
C PRO A 185 2.97 -1.03 5.94
N GLY A 186 3.02 -0.17 4.92
CA GLY A 186 1.98 0.81 4.62
C GLY A 186 1.91 2.04 5.53
N CYS A 187 2.80 2.17 6.52
CA CYS A 187 2.75 3.30 7.45
C CYS A 187 2.96 4.66 6.77
N ALA A 188 3.81 4.73 5.73
CA ALA A 188 4.11 5.97 5.04
C ALA A 188 2.89 6.46 4.25
N PHE A 189 2.23 5.55 3.52
CA PHE A 189 1.03 5.90 2.75
C PHE A 189 -0.11 6.35 3.67
N LYS A 190 -0.35 5.64 4.78
CA LYS A 190 -1.37 6.02 5.78
C LYS A 190 -1.11 7.40 6.41
N ALA A 191 0.16 7.80 6.53
CA ALA A 191 0.51 9.11 7.08
C ALA A 191 0.16 10.26 6.12
N VAL A 192 0.20 10.02 4.81
CA VAL A 192 -0.11 11.04 3.78
C VAL A 192 -1.53 10.96 3.22
N ASP A 193 -2.26 9.90 3.55
CA ASP A 193 -3.66 9.68 3.17
C ASP A 193 -4.61 10.77 3.73
N LYS A 194 -4.25 11.37 4.87
CA LYS A 194 -5.03 12.45 5.48
C LYS A 194 -4.74 13.79 4.80
N PRO A 195 -5.77 14.56 4.42
CA PRO A 195 -5.57 15.90 3.86
C PRO A 195 -4.89 16.78 4.92
N LEU A 196 -3.61 17.11 4.69
CA LEU A 196 -2.85 17.93 5.62
C LEU A 196 -2.81 19.38 5.14
N PRO A 197 -2.99 20.35 6.06
CA PRO A 197 -2.88 21.76 5.72
C PRO A 197 -1.43 22.08 5.33
N GLU A 198 -1.23 22.58 4.13
CA GLU A 198 -0.07 23.38 3.67
C GLU A 198 1.33 22.70 3.60
N THR A 199 1.53 21.46 4.03
CA THR A 199 2.86 20.78 4.01
C THR A 199 3.15 19.95 2.75
N LYS A 200 2.59 20.32 1.58
CA LYS A 200 2.70 19.51 0.35
C LYS A 200 4.14 19.21 -0.08
N ASN A 201 5.03 20.20 0.01
CA ASN A 201 6.43 20.00 -0.33
C ASN A 201 7.14 19.06 0.66
N THR A 202 6.74 19.06 1.93
CA THR A 202 7.40 18.28 2.97
C THR A 202 7.33 16.78 2.69
N PHE A 203 6.16 16.26 2.31
CA PHE A 203 6.00 14.83 2.01
C PHE A 203 6.71 14.39 0.75
N LEU A 204 6.72 15.25 -0.27
CA LEU A 204 7.48 14.96 -1.47
C LEU A 204 8.97 14.84 -1.15
N ILE A 205 9.52 15.75 -0.36
CA ILE A 205 10.94 15.76 0.01
C ILE A 205 11.27 14.56 0.90
N GLN A 206 10.45 14.33 1.93
CA GLN A 206 10.64 13.19 2.82
C GLN A 206 10.56 11.87 2.06
N SER A 207 9.57 11.69 1.17
CA SER A 207 9.46 10.47 0.37
C SER A 207 10.63 10.29 -0.60
N GLN A 208 11.14 11.34 -1.22
CA GLN A 208 12.36 11.26 -2.04
C GLN A 208 13.58 10.81 -1.21
N LEU A 209 13.73 11.38 -0.01
CA LEU A 209 14.78 11.01 0.92
C LEU A 209 14.65 9.55 1.36
N THR A 210 13.50 9.13 1.88
CA THR A 210 13.29 7.77 2.39
C THR A 210 13.39 6.71 1.30
N LYS A 211 12.88 7.01 0.09
CA LYS A 211 13.07 6.14 -1.08
C LYS A 211 14.56 5.98 -1.43
N THR A 212 15.32 7.06 -1.39
CA THR A 212 16.77 7.01 -1.62
C THR A 212 17.49 6.11 -0.60
N LEU A 213 17.12 6.23 0.68
CA LEU A 213 17.66 5.37 1.74
C LEU A 213 17.29 3.89 1.51
N ALA A 214 16.07 3.62 1.04
CA ALA A 214 15.63 2.28 0.67
C ALA A 214 16.43 1.70 -0.51
N GLU A 215 16.74 2.50 -1.53
CA GLU A 215 17.59 2.10 -2.66
C GLU A 215 19.01 1.76 -2.21
N ILE A 216 19.60 2.57 -1.33
CA ILE A 216 20.92 2.32 -0.75
C ILE A 216 20.92 1.00 0.03
N LEU A 217 19.92 0.81 0.91
CA LEU A 217 19.77 -0.43 1.67
C LEU A 217 19.57 -1.64 0.75
N THR A 218 18.78 -1.51 -0.31
CA THR A 218 18.56 -2.56 -1.33
C THR A 218 19.87 -3.02 -1.94
N ASN A 219 20.70 -2.07 -2.39
CA ASN A 219 22.00 -2.36 -2.98
C ASN A 219 22.95 -3.03 -1.96
N SER A 220 22.96 -2.55 -0.71
CA SER A 220 23.79 -3.13 0.36
C SER A 220 23.50 -4.59 0.67
N LYS A 221 22.23 -4.98 0.48
CA LYS A 221 21.74 -6.35 0.68
C LYS A 221 21.94 -7.24 -0.54
N GLY A 222 22.52 -6.70 -1.62
CA GLY A 222 22.75 -7.39 -2.88
C GLY A 222 21.50 -7.62 -3.71
N TYR A 223 20.42 -6.87 -3.45
CA TYR A 223 19.21 -6.91 -4.27
C TYR A 223 19.30 -5.90 -5.41
N THR A 224 18.64 -6.22 -6.52
CA THR A 224 18.59 -5.35 -7.70
C THR A 224 17.40 -4.38 -7.69
N HIS A 225 16.41 -4.59 -6.81
CA HIS A 225 15.16 -3.81 -6.82
C HIS A 225 14.59 -3.59 -5.41
N SER A 226 14.08 -2.38 -5.13
CA SER A 226 13.58 -1.95 -3.81
C SER A 226 12.45 -2.82 -3.25
N LYS A 227 11.56 -3.32 -4.11
CA LYS A 227 10.53 -4.30 -3.75
C LYS A 227 11.05 -5.54 -3.01
N ALA A 228 12.32 -5.94 -3.22
CA ALA A 228 12.92 -7.03 -2.46
C ALA A 228 13.00 -6.70 -0.96
N ILE A 229 13.51 -5.50 -0.63
CA ILE A 229 13.64 -5.05 0.76
C ILE A 229 12.26 -4.77 1.38
N MET A 230 11.29 -4.33 0.58
CA MET A 230 9.89 -4.16 1.01
C MET A 230 9.25 -5.52 1.32
N LEU A 231 9.54 -6.55 0.52
CA LEU A 231 9.06 -7.91 0.76
C LEU A 231 9.65 -8.48 2.06
N GLU A 232 10.96 -8.34 2.29
CA GLU A 232 11.56 -8.76 3.57
C GLU A 232 10.94 -8.03 4.77
N HIS A 233 10.71 -6.73 4.62
CA HIS A 233 10.07 -5.92 5.64
C HIS A 233 8.65 -6.38 5.96
N MET A 234 7.85 -6.66 4.92
CA MET A 234 6.50 -7.17 5.07
C MET A 234 6.49 -8.57 5.70
N LEU A 235 7.38 -9.47 5.26
CA LEU A 235 7.50 -10.82 5.83
C LEU A 235 7.90 -10.83 7.31
N ALA A 236 8.68 -9.85 7.76
CA ALA A 236 9.03 -9.70 9.18
C ALA A 236 7.87 -9.20 10.05
N ASN A 237 6.86 -8.57 9.44
CA ASN A 237 5.67 -8.05 10.10
C ASN A 237 4.41 -8.80 9.67
N LEU A 238 4.59 -9.98 9.07
CA LEU A 238 3.48 -10.76 8.57
C LEU A 238 2.63 -11.22 9.73
N GLY A 239 1.35 -10.86 9.71
CA GLY A 239 0.40 -11.29 10.72
C GLY A 239 -0.01 -12.76 10.51
N ARG A 240 -1.29 -12.98 10.23
CA ARG A 240 -1.87 -14.33 10.14
C ARG A 240 -1.62 -15.07 8.82
N PHE A 241 -1.06 -14.40 7.81
CA PHE A 241 -0.89 -15.00 6.48
C PHE A 241 0.25 -16.02 6.49
N LYS A 242 0.07 -17.12 5.78
CA LYS A 242 1.09 -18.17 5.64
C LYS A 242 1.49 -18.40 4.19
N ASN A 243 0.64 -18.00 3.26
CA ASN A 243 0.87 -18.14 1.84
C ASN A 243 0.94 -16.74 1.23
N ILE A 244 2.04 -16.44 0.54
CA ILE A 244 2.26 -15.17 -0.13
C ILE A 244 2.33 -15.42 -1.62
N LEU A 245 1.53 -14.69 -2.39
CA LEU A 245 1.63 -14.67 -3.85
C LEU A 245 2.14 -13.30 -4.28
N VAL A 246 3.37 -13.23 -4.80
CA VAL A 246 3.92 -12.01 -5.40
C VAL A 246 3.58 -11.94 -6.88
N VAL A 247 2.93 -10.88 -7.33
CA VAL A 247 2.54 -10.69 -8.73
C VAL A 247 3.25 -9.45 -9.26
N ASP A 248 4.18 -9.61 -10.19
CA ASP A 248 5.03 -8.54 -10.72
C ASP A 248 5.35 -8.79 -12.21
N ASP A 249 5.59 -7.74 -12.99
CA ASP A 249 5.99 -7.85 -14.41
C ASP A 249 7.52 -7.71 -14.58
N ASN A 250 8.22 -7.19 -13.58
CA ASN A 250 9.66 -6.96 -13.63
C ASN A 250 10.44 -8.25 -13.29
N PRO A 251 11.23 -8.79 -14.23
CA PRO A 251 12.01 -10.01 -13.99
C PRO A 251 13.05 -9.87 -12.85
N GLU A 252 13.55 -8.66 -12.60
CA GLU A 252 14.48 -8.41 -11.48
C GLU A 252 13.78 -8.59 -10.13
N VAL A 253 12.52 -8.18 -10.01
CA VAL A 253 11.72 -8.42 -8.80
C VAL A 253 11.51 -9.92 -8.59
N ILE A 254 11.14 -10.64 -9.65
CA ILE A 254 10.94 -12.10 -9.59
C ILE A 254 12.22 -12.83 -9.18
N SER A 255 13.38 -12.44 -9.74
CA SER A 255 14.68 -12.97 -9.34
C SER A 255 14.94 -12.73 -7.84
N ASN A 256 14.70 -11.52 -7.34
CA ASN A 256 14.87 -11.22 -5.91
C ASN A 256 13.90 -12.02 -5.01
N VAL A 257 12.65 -12.26 -5.46
CA VAL A 257 11.69 -13.12 -4.74
C VAL A 257 12.24 -14.55 -4.60
N GLN A 258 12.87 -15.10 -5.64
CA GLN A 258 13.51 -16.41 -5.58
C GLN A 258 14.67 -16.44 -4.58
N ILE A 259 15.51 -15.41 -4.57
CA ILE A 259 16.62 -15.27 -3.60
C ILE A 259 16.06 -15.26 -2.17
N ILE A 260 15.03 -14.46 -1.88
CA ILE A 260 14.38 -14.39 -0.57
C ILE A 260 13.79 -15.75 -0.17
N LYS A 261 13.11 -16.43 -1.11
CA LYS A 261 12.56 -17.77 -0.90
C LYS A 261 13.64 -18.78 -0.52
N GLN A 262 14.79 -18.77 -1.22
CA GLN A 262 15.92 -19.66 -0.92
C GLN A 262 16.53 -19.35 0.46
N LYS A 263 16.78 -18.07 0.77
CA LYS A 263 17.30 -17.64 2.08
C LYS A 263 16.40 -18.13 3.23
N ARG A 264 15.08 -18.06 3.06
CA ARG A 264 14.10 -18.48 4.08
C ARG A 264 13.92 -19.99 4.18
N ALA A 265 14.06 -20.74 3.09
CA ALA A 265 14.00 -22.21 3.13
C ALA A 265 15.07 -22.83 4.06
N HIS A 266 16.19 -22.14 4.29
CA HIS A 266 17.21 -22.55 5.25
C HIS A 266 16.81 -22.29 6.72
N ASN A 267 15.81 -21.46 6.97
CA ASN A 267 15.32 -21.13 8.31
C ASN A 267 14.11 -22.00 8.67
N LYS A 268 14.35 -23.15 9.34
CA LYS A 268 13.32 -24.16 9.65
C LYS A 268 12.15 -23.67 10.51
N SER A 269 12.29 -22.54 11.20
CA SER A 269 11.21 -21.98 12.03
C SER A 269 10.16 -21.22 11.23
N ASP A 270 10.40 -21.00 9.93
CA ASP A 270 9.53 -20.19 9.10
C ASP A 270 8.56 -21.05 8.28
N HIS A 271 7.27 -20.93 8.59
CA HIS A 271 6.21 -21.67 7.90
C HIS A 271 5.57 -20.89 6.74
N ILE A 272 6.19 -19.77 6.32
CA ILE A 272 5.67 -18.94 5.24
C ILE A 272 6.07 -19.52 3.88
N THR A 273 5.07 -19.78 3.04
CA THR A 273 5.27 -20.19 1.64
C THR A 273 5.20 -18.97 0.73
N ILE A 274 6.25 -18.74 -0.05
CA ILE A 274 6.28 -17.67 -1.05
C ILE A 274 6.17 -18.28 -2.45
N ASN A 275 5.14 -17.85 -3.18
CA ASN A 275 4.91 -18.12 -4.58
C ASN A 275 4.96 -16.81 -5.36
N TYR A 276 5.15 -16.90 -6.67
CA TYR A 276 5.11 -15.73 -7.53
C TYR A 276 4.39 -16.04 -8.85
N LEU A 277 3.79 -15.01 -9.44
CA LEU A 277 3.24 -15.00 -10.78
C LEU A 277 3.95 -13.89 -11.54
N HIS A 278 4.82 -14.28 -12.48
CA HIS A 278 5.50 -13.35 -13.37
C HIS A 278 4.62 -13.08 -14.58
N ILE A 279 4.25 -11.81 -14.79
CA ILE A 279 3.50 -11.40 -15.98
C ILE A 279 4.50 -10.97 -17.05
N THR A 280 4.78 -11.88 -17.99
CA THR A 280 5.85 -11.73 -19.00
C THR A 280 5.48 -10.85 -20.17
N GLU A 281 4.20 -10.80 -20.52
CA GLU A 281 3.69 -9.87 -21.51
C GLU A 281 3.10 -8.67 -20.79
N PRO A 282 3.84 -7.56 -20.68
CA PRO A 282 3.25 -6.38 -20.12
C PRO A 282 2.07 -6.01 -20.99
N ASN A 283 0.94 -5.71 -20.36
CA ASN A 283 -0.16 -4.95 -20.97
C ASN A 283 0.34 -3.52 -21.21
N ARG A 284 1.43 -3.36 -21.96
CA ARG A 284 2.16 -2.13 -22.17
C ARG A 284 1.26 -1.22 -23.01
N ILE A 285 0.41 -0.48 -22.32
CA ILE A 285 -0.02 0.82 -22.79
C ILE A 285 1.30 1.52 -23.13
N LYS A 286 1.53 1.86 -24.40
CA LYS A 286 2.41 3.00 -24.68
C LYS A 286 1.68 4.18 -24.05
N GLN A 287 1.90 4.40 -22.75
CA GLN A 287 1.25 5.47 -22.00
C GLN A 287 1.70 6.75 -22.67
N ASP A 288 0.86 7.26 -23.56
CA ASP A 288 1.08 8.57 -24.13
C ASP A 288 0.94 9.53 -22.95
N SER A 289 2.07 9.99 -22.43
CA SER A 289 2.20 10.79 -21.22
C SER A 289 1.28 12.03 -21.20
N LYS A 290 0.66 12.36 -22.35
CA LYS A 290 -0.47 13.28 -22.50
C LYS A 290 -1.72 12.89 -21.69
N ILE A 291 -2.15 11.64 -21.63
CA ILE A 291 -3.42 11.27 -20.95
C ILE A 291 -3.33 11.48 -19.43
N LEU A 292 -2.16 11.22 -18.83
CA LEU A 292 -1.84 11.57 -17.45
C LEU A 292 -1.67 13.09 -17.27
N ARG A 293 -1.11 13.82 -18.24
CA ARG A 293 -1.05 15.31 -18.20
C ARG A 293 -2.43 15.97 -18.32
N THR A 294 -3.38 15.36 -19.01
CA THR A 294 -4.76 15.88 -19.09
C THR A 294 -5.46 15.78 -17.73
N MET A 295 -5.15 14.76 -16.92
CA MET A 295 -5.60 14.69 -15.51
C MET A 295 -4.99 15.83 -14.68
N LYS A 296 -3.69 16.13 -14.88
CA LYS A 296 -2.98 17.21 -14.16
C LYS A 296 -3.59 18.60 -14.37
N ARG A 297 -4.21 18.87 -15.52
CA ARG A 297 -4.85 20.17 -15.81
C ARG A 297 -6.26 20.30 -15.26
N GLY A 298 -6.97 19.20 -15.00
CA GLY A 298 -8.30 19.21 -14.39
C GLY A 298 -8.25 19.53 -12.89
N ALA A 299 -7.34 18.88 -12.16
CA ALA A 299 -7.23 19.02 -10.71
C ALA A 299 -6.71 20.39 -10.24
N GLN A 300 -5.80 21.04 -10.99
CA GLN A 300 -5.27 22.37 -10.65
C GLN A 300 -6.29 23.51 -10.73
N LYS A 301 -7.44 23.31 -11.39
CA LYS A 301 -8.49 24.33 -11.51
C LYS A 301 -9.43 24.41 -10.30
N VAL A 302 -9.34 23.47 -9.36
CA VAL A 302 -10.30 23.30 -8.26
C VAL A 302 -9.70 23.68 -6.90
N SER A 303 -8.37 23.90 -6.80
CA SER A 303 -7.69 24.22 -5.53
C SER A 303 -7.82 25.69 -5.08
N GLY A 304 -8.72 26.47 -5.69
CA GLY A 304 -9.04 27.82 -5.24
C GLY A 304 -10.49 27.86 -4.79
N ILE A 305 -10.71 28.25 -3.52
CA ILE A 305 -12.00 28.40 -2.84
C ILE A 305 -12.46 27.15 -2.08
N PHE A 306 -11.89 26.95 -0.88
CA PHE A 306 -12.61 26.28 0.21
C PHE A 306 -12.14 26.87 1.56
N THR A 307 -12.89 27.85 2.07
CA THR A 307 -12.98 28.10 3.50
C THR A 307 -14.32 27.55 3.95
N SER A 308 -14.31 26.51 4.78
CA SER A 308 -15.52 25.98 5.42
C SER A 308 -15.62 26.51 6.85
N PRO A 309 -16.77 27.08 7.26
CA PRO A 309 -17.06 27.38 8.65
C PRO A 309 -17.93 26.26 9.23
N PHE A 310 -17.39 25.40 10.10
CA PHE A 310 -18.25 24.60 10.99
C PHE A 310 -17.72 24.57 12.41
N SER A 311 -18.46 25.28 13.25
CA SER A 311 -18.41 25.33 14.70
C SER A 311 -19.09 24.09 15.29
N SER A 312 -18.43 23.45 16.25
CA SER A 312 -18.93 22.32 17.01
C SER A 312 -19.98 22.77 18.03
N ARG A 313 -21.23 22.30 17.89
CA ARG A 313 -22.21 22.24 18.98
C ARG A 313 -22.36 20.78 19.44
N THR A 314 -21.91 20.50 20.66
CA THR A 314 -22.28 19.31 21.43
C THR A 314 -23.51 19.61 22.29
N PRO A 315 -24.54 18.76 22.34
CA PRO A 315 -25.54 18.80 23.40
C PRO A 315 -25.11 17.93 24.58
N SER A 316 -25.28 18.46 25.78
CA SER A 316 -25.16 17.80 27.08
C SER A 316 -26.33 16.83 27.35
N PRO A 317 -26.14 15.75 28.13
CA PRO A 317 -27.24 14.86 28.51
C PRO A 317 -27.87 15.27 29.86
N SER A 318 -29.20 15.23 29.93
CA SER A 318 -29.97 15.36 31.18
C SER A 318 -30.99 14.22 31.36
N SER A 319 -31.20 13.91 32.64
CA SER A 319 -32.40 13.35 33.30
C SER A 319 -32.78 11.86 33.17
N SER A 320 -32.57 11.17 34.30
CA SER A 320 -33.54 10.39 35.11
C SER A 320 -34.16 9.07 34.58
N PRO A 321 -34.25 8.00 35.42
CA PRO A 321 -34.87 6.72 35.05
C PRO A 321 -36.34 6.61 35.47
N PRO A 322 -37.18 5.82 34.76
CA PRO A 322 -38.46 5.39 35.28
C PRO A 322 -38.37 4.04 35.99
N LYS A 323 -39.16 3.90 37.05
CA LYS A 323 -39.44 2.66 37.77
C LYS A 323 -40.36 1.76 36.94
N THR A 324 -40.04 0.48 36.83
CA THR A 324 -41.01 -0.56 36.46
C THR A 324 -40.99 -1.67 37.52
N ARG A 325 -42.19 -2.14 37.85
CA ARG A 325 -42.53 -3.12 38.88
C ARG A 325 -43.45 -4.16 38.22
N GLY A 326 -43.23 -5.44 38.52
CA GLY A 326 -44.06 -6.58 38.12
C GLY A 326 -43.45 -7.39 36.97
N LYS A 327 -43.53 -8.72 36.91
CA LYS A 327 -44.04 -9.77 37.80
C LYS A 327 -43.40 -11.08 37.28
N HIS A 328 -43.24 -12.07 38.16
CA HIS A 328 -42.73 -13.40 37.88
C HIS A 328 -43.51 -14.11 36.76
N GLU A 329 -42.78 -14.84 35.91
CA GLU A 329 -43.19 -16.15 35.39
C GLU A 329 -41.91 -16.97 35.11
N GLU A 330 -41.70 -18.00 35.94
CA GLU A 330 -40.70 -19.05 35.74
C GLU A 330 -41.17 -19.95 34.59
N THR A 331 -40.27 -20.20 33.63
CA THR A 331 -40.41 -21.32 32.70
C THR A 331 -39.11 -22.11 32.70
N ASP A 332 -39.19 -23.31 33.29
CA ASP A 332 -38.18 -24.34 33.24
C ASP A 332 -37.99 -24.82 31.79
N ILE A 333 -36.76 -24.75 31.29
CA ILE A 333 -36.36 -25.44 30.06
C ILE A 333 -35.24 -26.42 30.42
N GLN A 334 -35.61 -27.70 30.40
CA GLN A 334 -34.72 -28.85 30.56
C GLN A 334 -33.73 -28.94 29.39
N LEU A 335 -32.45 -29.12 29.72
CA LEU A 335 -31.39 -29.51 28.79
C LEU A 335 -31.48 -31.03 28.51
N PRO A 336 -31.27 -31.48 27.26
CA PRO A 336 -31.23 -32.90 26.95
C PRO A 336 -29.97 -33.57 27.52
N SER A 337 -30.17 -34.72 28.13
CA SER A 337 -29.12 -35.60 28.66
C SER A 337 -28.34 -36.29 27.53
N PRO A 338 -27.03 -36.55 27.72
CA PRO A 338 -26.22 -37.29 26.76
C PRO A 338 -26.55 -38.80 26.81
N GLY A 339 -27.03 -39.32 25.68
CA GLY A 339 -27.16 -40.76 25.46
C GLY A 339 -25.78 -41.41 25.28
N LYS A 340 -25.51 -42.46 26.05
CA LYS A 340 -24.35 -43.37 25.92
C LYS A 340 -24.72 -44.54 25.01
N PHE A 341 -23.94 -44.76 23.95
CA PHE A 341 -23.04 -45.90 23.71
C PHE A 341 -22.70 -45.97 22.22
#